data_AF-A0A6B3H9S2-F1
#
_entry.id   AF-A0A6B3H9S2-F1
#
_cell.length_a   1.000
_cell.length_b   1.000
_cell.length_c   1.000
_cell.angle_alpha   90.00
_cell.angle_beta   90.00
_cell.angle_gamma   90.00
#
_symmetry.space_group_name_H-M   'P 1'
#
loop_
_entity.id
_entity.type
_entity.pdbx_description
1 polymer ?
#
loop_
_entity_poly.entity_id
_entity_poly.type
_entity_poly.pdbx_seq_one_letter_code
_entity_poly.pdbx_strand_id
1 'polypeptide(L)'
;SGLGALRRRPESRWRRRAEDLEAFAPLQRGLLREALKAVRVGGVVGYATCSPHLAETRVVVEDVLKGRGGEPVEAEWIDARPLLPGVPALGEGPDIQLWPHLHGT
;
A
#
# COMPACT_ATOMS: atom_id res chain seq x y z
N SER A 1 -3.43 2.61 -9.41
CA SER A 1 -2.98 2.59 -10.82
C SER A 1 -3.34 1.31 -11.58
N GLY A 2 -3.40 0.13 -10.93
CA GLY A 2 -3.67 -1.14 -11.60
C GLY A 2 -2.46 -1.73 -12.36
N LEU A 3 -1.26 -1.19 -12.13
CA LEU A 3 -0.03 -1.62 -12.82
C LEU A 3 0.37 -3.06 -12.47
N GLY A 4 0.18 -3.51 -11.23
CA GLY A 4 0.41 -4.93 -10.87
C GLY A 4 -0.65 -5.88 -11.43
N ALA A 5 -1.74 -5.37 -12.01
CA ALA A 5 -2.70 -6.17 -12.78
C ALA A 5 -2.40 -6.19 -14.30
N LEU A 6 -1.29 -5.60 -14.76
CA LEU A 6 -0.92 -5.54 -16.19
C LEU A 6 -0.93 -6.92 -16.86
N ARG A 7 -0.52 -7.98 -16.15
CA ARG A 7 -0.55 -9.36 -16.66
C ARG A 7 -1.97 -9.82 -17.05
N ARG A 8 -2.99 -9.34 -16.34
CA ARG A 8 -4.40 -9.72 -16.54
C ARG A 8 -5.18 -8.69 -17.38
N ARG A 9 -4.69 -7.45 -17.47
CA ARG A 9 -5.33 -6.30 -18.15
C ARG A 9 -4.30 -5.41 -18.87
N PRO A 10 -3.75 -5.87 -20.01
CA PRO A 10 -2.66 -5.20 -20.71
C PRO A 10 -3.05 -3.81 -21.27
N GLU A 11 -4.34 -3.56 -21.51
CA GLU A 11 -4.87 -2.27 -21.95
C GLU A 11 -4.59 -1.14 -20.95
N SER A 12 -4.36 -1.47 -19.68
CA SER A 12 -4.02 -0.51 -18.63
C SER A 12 -2.73 0.25 -18.93
N ARG A 13 -1.82 -0.31 -19.75
CA ARG A 13 -0.59 0.39 -20.16
C ARG A 13 -0.88 1.65 -20.99
N TRP A 14 -1.97 1.65 -21.76
CA TRP A 14 -2.31 2.69 -22.75
C TRP A 14 -3.38 3.68 -22.30
N ARG A 15 -4.09 3.36 -21.23
CA ARG A 15 -5.17 4.20 -20.70
C ARG A 15 -4.77 5.07 -19.52
N ARG A 16 -3.58 4.88 -18.96
CA ARG A 16 -3.12 5.57 -17.75
C ARG A 16 -2.22 6.75 -18.11
N ARG A 17 -2.44 7.87 -17.43
CA ARG A 17 -1.62 9.08 -17.52
C ARG A 17 -0.99 9.39 -16.15
N ALA A 18 0.07 10.18 -16.14
CA ALA A 18 0.76 10.54 -14.90
C ALA A 18 -0.19 11.26 -13.93
N GLU A 19 -1.10 12.09 -14.47
CA GLU A 19 -2.13 12.80 -13.72
C GLU A 19 -3.08 11.86 -12.95
N ASP A 20 -3.30 10.63 -13.42
CA ASP A 20 -4.15 9.66 -12.71
C ASP A 20 -3.49 9.23 -11.39
N LEU A 21 -2.15 9.21 -11.31
CA LEU A 21 -1.41 8.84 -10.08
C LEU A 21 -1.53 9.92 -9.01
N GLU A 22 -1.54 11.20 -9.39
CA GLU A 22 -1.64 12.33 -8.47
C GLU A 22 -2.98 12.34 -7.73
N ALA A 23 -4.06 11.95 -8.40
CA ALA A 23 -5.39 11.85 -7.78
C ALA A 23 -5.55 10.64 -6.84
N PHE A 24 -4.74 9.58 -7.00
CA PHE A 24 -4.89 8.36 -6.20
C PHE A 24 -4.29 8.47 -4.79
N ALA A 25 -3.17 9.19 -4.63
CA ALA A 25 -2.51 9.28 -3.33
C ALA A 25 -3.40 9.96 -2.25
N PRO A 26 -4.09 11.09 -2.51
CA PRO A 26 -5.04 11.67 -1.56
C PRO A 26 -6.16 10.70 -1.15
N LEU A 27 -6.75 9.99 -2.13
CA LEU A 27 -7.81 9.02 -1.88
C LEU A 27 -7.33 7.86 -0.99
N GLN A 28 -6.18 7.27 -1.31
CA GLN A 28 -5.60 6.16 -0.56
C GLN A 28 -5.29 6.55 0.90
N ARG A 29 -4.72 7.75 1.11
CA ARG A 29 -4.51 8.29 2.47
C ARG A 29 -5.82 8.47 3.21
N GLY A 30 -6.84 9.04 2.57
CA GLY A 30 -8.17 9.21 3.17
C GLY A 30 -8.78 7.87 3.60
N LEU A 31 -8.78 6.87 2.72
CA LEU A 31 -9.30 5.54 3.01
C LEU A 31 -8.56 4.87 4.18
N LEU A 32 -7.22 4.96 4.20
CA LEU A 32 -6.43 4.39 5.29
C LEU A 32 -6.69 5.09 6.63
N ARG A 33 -6.84 6.42 6.65
CA ARG A 33 -7.20 7.17 7.87
C ARG A 33 -8.56 6.73 8.40
N GLU A 34 -9.57 6.64 7.55
CA GLU A 34 -10.92 6.22 7.98
C GLU A 34 -10.92 4.76 8.48
N ALA A 35 -10.15 3.87 7.86
CA ALA A 35 -9.99 2.51 8.35
C ALA A 35 -9.35 2.45 9.75
N LEU A 36 -8.33 3.29 10.01
CA LEU A 36 -7.69 3.39 11.33
C LEU A 36 -8.59 4.06 12.38
N LYS A 37 -9.48 4.96 11.99
CA LYS A 37 -10.50 5.54 12.89
C LYS A 37 -11.62 4.54 13.22
N ALA A 38 -11.96 3.66 12.28
CA ALA A 38 -13.04 2.70 12.42
C ALA A 38 -12.63 1.43 13.20
N VAL A 39 -11.34 1.09 13.22
CA VAL A 39 -10.86 -0.07 13.97
C VAL A 39 -10.91 0.20 15.47
N ARG A 40 -11.28 -0.81 16.26
CA ARG A 40 -11.19 -0.73 17.72
C ARG A 40 -9.74 -0.50 18.17
N VAL A 41 -9.55 0.13 19.33
CA VAL A 41 -8.23 0.21 19.98
C VAL A 41 -7.62 -1.19 20.14
N GLY A 42 -6.36 -1.34 19.73
CA GLY A 42 -5.64 -2.62 19.69
C GLY A 42 -5.99 -3.53 18.51
N GLY A 43 -6.82 -3.07 17.57
CA GLY A 43 -7.05 -3.76 16.30
C GLY A 43 -6.00 -3.39 15.24
N VAL A 44 -5.96 -4.17 14.15
CA VAL A 44 -4.97 -4.04 13.08
C VAL A 44 -5.67 -3.79 11.74
N VAL A 45 -5.15 -2.85 10.96
CA VAL A 45 -5.60 -2.54 9.61
C VAL A 45 -4.53 -2.97 8.61
N GLY A 46 -4.90 -3.81 7.65
CA GLY A 46 -4.04 -4.17 6.52
C GLY A 46 -4.24 -3.21 5.36
N TYR A 47 -3.15 -2.58 4.90
CA TYR A 47 -3.13 -1.78 3.68
C TYR A 47 -2.35 -2.52 2.59
N ALA A 48 -3.01 -2.84 1.48
CA ALA A 48 -2.42 -3.58 0.38
C ALA A 48 -2.80 -2.94 -0.96
N THR A 49 -1.84 -2.84 -1.87
CA THR A 49 -2.09 -2.40 -3.24
C THR A 49 -1.48 -3.36 -4.24
N CYS A 50 -2.04 -3.39 -5.45
CA CYS A 50 -1.46 -4.10 -6.59
C CYS A 50 -0.59 -3.17 -7.42
N SER A 51 0.09 -2.19 -6.82
CA SER A 51 0.99 -1.28 -7.54
C SER A 51 2.39 -1.41 -6.97
N PRO A 52 3.44 -1.48 -7.82
CA PRO A 52 4.81 -1.37 -7.33
C PRO A 52 5.22 0.08 -7.03
N HIS A 53 4.36 1.06 -7.30
CA HIS A 53 4.70 2.48 -7.19
C HIS A 53 4.76 2.93 -5.72
N LEU A 54 5.86 3.56 -5.30
CA LEU A 54 6.07 3.98 -3.90
C LEU A 54 4.99 4.94 -3.40
N ALA A 55 4.53 5.85 -4.27
CA ALA A 55 3.44 6.79 -3.97
C ALA A 55 2.09 6.12 -3.66
N GLU A 56 1.93 4.83 -4.00
CA GLU A 56 0.72 4.04 -3.71
C GLU A 56 0.94 3.00 -2.61
N THR A 57 2.14 2.90 -2.04
CA THR A 57 2.52 1.87 -1.06
C THR A 57 3.06 2.54 0.20
N ARG A 58 4.38 2.48 0.41
CA ARG A 58 5.06 2.93 1.63
C ARG A 58 4.80 4.41 1.94
N VAL A 59 4.79 5.26 0.91
CA VAL A 59 4.59 6.72 1.08
C VAL A 59 3.20 7.02 1.65
N VAL A 60 2.16 6.27 1.26
CA VAL A 60 0.80 6.44 1.81
C VAL A 60 0.79 6.18 3.31
N VAL A 61 1.40 5.07 3.73
CA VAL A 61 1.47 4.70 5.16
C VAL A 61 2.28 5.72 5.94
N GLU A 62 3.45 6.14 5.44
CA GLU A 62 4.27 7.17 6.08
C GLU A 62 3.53 8.50 6.22
N ASP A 63 2.85 8.95 5.16
CA ASP A 63 2.09 10.20 5.19
C ASP A 63 0.93 10.13 6.19
N VAL A 64 0.25 8.98 6.30
CA VAL A 64 -0.82 8.80 7.27
C VAL A 64 -0.29 8.90 8.70
N LEU A 65 0.76 8.15 9.02
CA LEU A 65 1.38 8.14 10.34
C LEU A 65 2.02 9.50 10.72
N LYS A 66 2.56 10.23 9.74
CA LYS A 66 3.13 11.57 9.96
C LYS A 66 2.09 12.70 9.91
N GLY A 67 0.80 12.41 9.73
CA GLY A 67 -0.26 13.43 9.61
C GLY A 67 -0.16 14.31 8.37
N ARG A 68 0.47 13.85 7.27
CA ARG A 68 0.57 14.60 6.02
C ARG A 68 -0.73 14.50 5.22
N GLY A 69 -1.29 15.66 4.86
CA GLY A 69 -2.52 15.74 4.07
C GLY A 69 -3.79 15.32 4.83
N GLY A 70 -3.80 15.40 6.16
CA GLY A 70 -4.97 15.14 7.01
C GLY A 70 -4.62 15.11 8.49
N GLU A 71 -5.60 14.83 9.35
CA GLU A 71 -5.38 14.70 10.80
C GLU A 71 -4.45 13.52 11.12
N PRO A 72 -3.48 13.68 12.05
CA PRO A 72 -2.65 12.58 12.51
C PRO A 72 -3.51 11.45 13.12
N VAL A 73 -3.00 10.22 13.01
CA VAL A 73 -3.61 9.04 13.60
C VAL A 73 -2.59 8.38 14.51
N GLU A 74 -3.03 7.98 15.70
CA GLU A 74 -2.22 7.23 16.65
C GLU A 74 -2.23 5.75 16.26
N ALA A 75 -1.21 5.33 15.51
CA ALA A 75 -1.04 3.95 15.08
C ALA A 75 0.45 3.61 14.98
N GLU A 76 0.77 2.33 15.18
CA GLU A 76 2.13 1.82 14.97
C GLU A 76 2.23 1.06 13.64
N TRP A 77 3.42 1.08 13.03
CA TRP A 77 3.69 0.27 11.85
C TRP A 77 4.21 -1.10 12.27
N ILE A 78 3.34 -2.10 12.18
CA ILE A 78 3.65 -3.49 12.53
C ILE A 78 4.44 -4.15 11.40
N ASP A 79 5.50 -4.88 11.76
CA ASP A 79 6.27 -5.70 10.82
C ASP A 79 5.43 -6.88 10.32
N ALA A 80 5.15 -6.91 9.02
CA ALA A 80 4.34 -7.94 8.39
C ALA A 80 5.16 -9.17 7.96
N ARG A 81 6.50 -9.10 7.96
CA ARG A 81 7.37 -10.22 7.53
C ARG A 81 7.15 -11.50 8.33
N PRO A 82 6.99 -11.47 9.68
CA PRO A 82 6.71 -12.67 10.47
C PRO A 82 5.41 -13.39 10.10
N LEU A 83 4.48 -12.72 9.42
CA LEU A 83 3.20 -13.30 9.00
C LEU A 83 3.30 -14.18 7.75
N LEU A 84 4.45 -14.16 7.05
CA LEU A 84 4.70 -14.94 5.83
C LEU A 84 5.95 -15.81 5.98
N PRO A 85 5.95 -16.78 6.92
CA PRO A 85 7.09 -17.68 7.11
C PRO A 85 7.35 -18.49 5.83
N GLY A 86 8.62 -18.57 5.43
CA GLY A 86 9.06 -19.33 4.26
C GLY A 86 8.91 -18.59 2.93
N VAL A 87 8.40 -17.36 2.90
CA VAL A 87 8.43 -16.52 1.68
C VAL A 87 9.74 -15.74 1.65
N PRO A 88 10.62 -15.95 0.64
CA PRO A 88 11.89 -15.24 0.56
C PRO A 88 11.69 -13.79 0.12
N ALA A 89 12.74 -12.96 0.22
CA ALA A 89 12.84 -11.66 -0.46
C ALA A 89 11.65 -10.69 -0.28
N LEU A 90 11.06 -10.64 0.93
CA LEU A 90 9.94 -9.75 1.27
C LEU A 90 10.33 -8.26 1.36
N GLY A 91 11.62 -7.95 1.40
CA GLY A 91 12.17 -6.60 1.63
C GLY A 91 12.62 -6.37 3.07
N GLU A 92 13.14 -5.16 3.33
CA GLU A 92 13.73 -4.77 4.62
C GLU A 92 12.69 -4.46 5.71
N GLY A 93 11.40 -4.41 5.36
CA GLY A 93 10.32 -4.14 6.29
C GLY A 93 10.09 -2.65 6.61
N PRO A 94 9.12 -2.37 7.50
CA PRO A 94 8.19 -3.34 8.12
C PRO A 94 7.08 -3.83 7.17
N ASP A 95 6.90 -3.19 6.01
CA ASP A 95 6.04 -3.68 4.94
C ASP A 95 6.67 -4.82 4.13
N ILE A 96 5.84 -5.52 3.37
CA ILE A 96 6.26 -6.60 2.47
C ILE A 96 6.02 -6.21 1.01
N GLN A 97 6.92 -6.61 0.13
CA GLN A 97 6.73 -6.47 -1.30
C GLN A 97 6.76 -7.82 -1.99
N LEU A 98 5.71 -8.12 -2.77
CA LEU A 98 5.62 -9.34 -3.54
C LEU A 98 5.88 -9.09 -5.03
N TRP A 99 6.69 -9.95 -5.63
CA TRP A 99 7.09 -9.86 -7.02
C TRP A 99 6.69 -11.12 -7.79
N PRO A 100 6.05 -11.00 -8.97
CA PRO A 100 5.63 -12.17 -9.75
C PRO A 100 6.76 -13.15 -10.07
N HIS A 101 7.96 -12.63 -10.36
CA HIS A 101 9.12 -13.45 -10.73
C HIS A 101 9.81 -14.14 -9.54
N LEU A 102 9.57 -13.69 -8.30
CA LEU A 102 10.14 -14.30 -7.09
C LEU A 102 9.12 -15.18 -6.37
N HIS A 103 7.84 -14.79 -6.39
CA HIS A 103 6.82 -15.37 -5.52
C HIS A 103 5.66 -16.03 -6.28
N GLY A 104 5.66 -16.02 -7.62
CA GLY A 104 4.64 -16.70 -8.42
C GLY A 104 3.24 -16.09 -8.34
N THR A 105 3.12 -14.84 -7.89
CA THR A 105 1.85 -14.08 -7.80
C THR A 105 1.32 -13.64 -9.17
#